data_AF-A0A3L7XFT1-F1
#
_entry.id   AF-A0A3L7XFT1-F1
#
_cell.length_a   1.000
_cell.length_b   1.000
_cell.length_c   1.000
_cell.angle_alpha   90.00
_cell.angle_beta   90.00
_cell.angle_gamma   90.00
#
_symmetry.space_group_name_H-M   'P 1'
#
loop_
_entity.id
_entity.type
_entity.pdbx_description
1 polymer ?
#
loop_
_entity_poly.entity_id
_entity_poly.type
_entity_poly.pdbx_seq_one_letter_code
_entity_poly.pdbx_strand_id
1 'polypeptide(L)'
;MIAHPPTHLDNYPPLRTARMWLVPLNLAQMQMQLDDYAALERSLGVKVTGNSLEREMRSIVTRSIAYMRQEPEAVIWNTFWAAILEEEDMFVGGIGFKGPANAEGEVEVGYGFDALYRKRGLATEAVTALTAWAFAQAGVYTVTAETNYTNIASARVLQKAGFRLYTASNHFLYWRKEAQEERPSAGEESKGDGHFALYDLAVVVETIDGNCTCAMRVGDRFFLRNSSSLSLPDGAHFCVYALQAVLPLLPAKQRLNHPADWMETDSRAVCPDPACKLVMRVERTARRVLRHDDVSPIPWESL
;
A
#
# COMPACT_ATOMS: atom_id res chain seq x y z
N MET A 1 43.95 -15.16 -15.52
CA MET A 1 42.97 -14.08 -15.36
C MET A 1 41.75 -14.46 -16.19
N ILE A 2 40.74 -15.06 -15.57
CA ILE A 2 39.51 -15.42 -16.28
C ILE A 2 38.65 -14.15 -16.24
N ALA A 3 38.59 -13.42 -17.35
CA ALA A 3 37.66 -12.32 -17.51
C ALA A 3 36.25 -12.91 -17.37
N HIS A 4 35.57 -12.59 -16.28
CA HIS A 4 34.14 -12.84 -16.18
C HIS A 4 33.44 -11.89 -17.17
N PRO A 5 32.46 -12.37 -17.96
CA PRO A 5 31.66 -11.46 -18.77
C PRO A 5 31.06 -10.40 -17.82
N PRO A 6 30.99 -9.12 -18.25
CA PRO A 6 30.42 -8.06 -17.42
C PRO A 6 29.02 -8.49 -17.01
N THR A 7 28.77 -8.52 -15.70
CA THR A 7 27.43 -8.77 -15.20
C THR A 7 26.60 -7.53 -15.49
N HIS A 8 25.38 -7.66 -16.03
CA HIS A 8 24.50 -6.52 -16.33
C HIS A 8 24.22 -5.59 -15.10
N LEU A 9 24.63 -6.02 -13.89
CA LEU A 9 24.60 -5.22 -12.67
C LEU A 9 25.76 -4.24 -12.49
N ASP A 10 26.83 -4.32 -13.30
CA ASP A 10 28.02 -3.47 -13.15
C ASP A 10 27.70 -1.97 -13.35
N ASN A 11 26.58 -1.66 -14.00
CA ASN A 11 26.05 -0.31 -14.18
C ASN A 11 25.24 0.22 -12.97
N TYR A 12 24.98 -0.63 -11.97
CA TYR A 12 24.14 -0.31 -10.82
C TYR A 12 24.96 -0.41 -9.53
N PRO A 13 25.63 0.68 -9.11
CA PRO A 13 26.45 0.65 -7.91
C PRO A 13 25.58 0.46 -6.64
N PRO A 14 26.16 -0.07 -5.56
CA PRO A 14 25.50 -0.10 -4.26
C PRO A 14 24.98 1.28 -3.84
N LEU A 15 23.79 1.31 -3.26
CA LEU A 15 23.20 2.55 -2.73
C LEU A 15 23.59 2.72 -1.27
N ARG A 16 24.27 3.82 -0.97
CA ARG A 16 24.55 4.20 0.41
C ARG A 16 23.38 4.95 1.02
N THR A 17 22.99 4.56 2.23
CA THR A 17 22.01 5.28 3.04
C THR A 17 22.70 5.93 4.24
N ALA A 18 21.96 6.33 5.28
CA ALA A 18 22.56 6.90 6.48
C ALA A 18 23.38 5.88 7.30
N ARG A 19 22.98 4.60 7.29
CA ARG A 19 23.54 3.54 8.15
C ARG A 19 23.86 2.24 7.42
N MET A 20 23.44 2.07 6.17
CA MET A 20 23.60 0.80 5.45
C MET A 20 23.97 1.01 3.99
N TRP A 21 24.48 -0.05 3.39
CA TRP A 21 24.55 -0.22 1.95
C TRP A 21 23.42 -1.13 1.49
N LEU A 22 22.74 -0.74 0.40
CA LEU A 22 21.90 -1.64 -0.36
C LEU A 22 22.73 -2.14 -1.54
N VAL A 23 23.06 -3.42 -1.55
CA VAL A 23 23.94 -4.04 -2.56
C VAL A 23 23.11 -4.96 -3.46
N PRO A 24 22.94 -4.67 -4.76
CA PRO A 24 22.20 -5.55 -5.66
C PRO A 24 22.94 -6.88 -5.81
N LEU A 25 22.22 -7.99 -5.64
CA LEU A 25 22.81 -9.32 -5.72
C LEU A 25 22.89 -9.78 -7.17
N ASN A 26 24.04 -10.31 -7.58
CA ASN A 26 24.13 -10.98 -8.87
C ASN A 26 23.45 -12.35 -8.85
N LEU A 27 23.29 -12.97 -10.02
CA LEU A 27 22.61 -14.25 -10.15
C LEU A 27 23.24 -15.37 -9.30
N ALA A 28 24.57 -15.37 -9.16
CA ALA A 28 25.28 -16.34 -8.32
C ALA A 28 24.98 -16.10 -6.84
N GLN A 29 24.96 -14.85 -6.38
CA GLN A 29 24.60 -14.48 -5.01
C GLN A 29 23.12 -14.77 -4.69
N MET A 30 22.22 -14.52 -5.65
CA MET A 30 20.81 -14.92 -5.53
C MET A 30 20.69 -16.44 -5.38
N GLN A 31 21.47 -17.23 -6.12
CA GLN A 31 21.52 -18.68 -5.99
C GLN A 31 22.08 -19.12 -4.62
N MET A 32 23.11 -18.43 -4.10
CA MET A 32 23.65 -18.69 -2.77
C MET A 32 22.60 -18.53 -1.66
N GLN A 33 21.62 -17.62 -1.79
CA GLN A 33 20.51 -17.54 -0.82
C GLN A 33 19.74 -18.86 -0.67
N LEU A 34 19.63 -19.66 -1.73
CA LEU A 34 18.91 -20.93 -1.72
C LEU A 34 19.77 -22.09 -1.22
N ASP A 35 21.06 -22.08 -1.58
CA ASP A 35 21.95 -23.24 -1.50
C ASP A 35 22.93 -23.16 -0.33
N ASP A 36 23.56 -22.00 -0.12
CA ASP A 36 24.57 -21.76 0.92
C ASP A 36 24.54 -20.28 1.35
N TYR A 37 23.71 -19.98 2.34
CA TYR A 37 23.53 -18.63 2.87
C TYR A 37 24.84 -18.08 3.48
N ALA A 38 25.67 -18.95 4.06
CA ALA A 38 26.97 -18.55 4.59
C ALA A 38 27.96 -18.18 3.47
N ALA A 39 27.86 -18.80 2.29
CA ALA A 39 28.63 -18.38 1.11
C ALA A 39 28.19 -17.01 0.61
N LEU A 40 26.89 -16.71 0.64
CA LEU A 40 26.40 -15.37 0.33
C LEU A 40 27.02 -14.34 1.28
N GLU A 41 26.93 -14.56 2.60
CA GLU A 41 27.50 -13.65 3.61
C GLU A 41 28.99 -13.41 3.39
N ARG A 42 29.77 -14.48 3.14
CA ARG A 42 31.18 -14.37 2.78
C ARG A 42 31.40 -13.58 1.49
N SER A 43 30.58 -13.78 0.48
CA SER A 43 30.69 -13.06 -0.81
C SER A 43 30.40 -11.56 -0.69
N LEU A 44 29.58 -11.18 0.29
CA LEU A 44 29.24 -9.80 0.61
C LEU A 44 30.26 -9.14 1.57
N GLY A 45 31.23 -9.91 2.07
CA GLY A 45 32.22 -9.41 3.03
C GLY A 45 31.65 -9.13 4.43
N VAL A 46 30.50 -9.71 4.78
CA VAL A 46 29.85 -9.53 6.08
C VAL A 46 30.12 -10.71 7.02
N LYS A 47 29.82 -10.54 8.30
CA LYS A 47 29.92 -11.61 9.29
C LYS A 47 28.94 -12.74 8.96
N VAL A 48 29.43 -13.97 9.09
CA VAL A 48 28.62 -15.18 8.89
C VAL A 48 27.79 -15.45 10.14
N THR A 49 26.48 -15.58 9.97
CA THR A 49 25.53 -15.70 11.10
C THR A 49 25.06 -17.12 11.36
N GLY A 50 25.16 -18.00 10.37
CA GLY A 50 24.52 -19.31 10.37
C GLY A 50 23.01 -19.25 10.12
N ASN A 51 22.48 -18.09 9.70
CA ASN A 51 21.09 -17.95 9.27
C ASN A 51 20.84 -18.74 7.98
N SER A 52 19.56 -18.93 7.69
CA SER A 52 19.10 -19.53 6.45
C SER A 52 17.88 -18.78 5.93
N LEU A 53 17.67 -18.85 4.62
CA LEU A 53 16.50 -18.26 3.99
C LEU A 53 15.22 -18.92 4.50
N GLU A 54 14.30 -18.12 5.04
CA GLU A 54 12.99 -18.59 5.51
C GLU A 54 12.25 -19.37 4.40
N ARG A 55 11.53 -20.43 4.79
CA ARG A 55 10.87 -21.36 3.86
C ARG A 55 9.96 -20.64 2.85
N GLU A 56 9.21 -19.65 3.32
CA GLU A 56 8.27 -18.88 2.50
C GLU A 56 9.00 -18.04 1.44
N MET A 57 10.16 -17.48 1.79
CA MET A 57 10.98 -16.64 0.92
C MET A 57 11.68 -17.43 -0.20
N ARG A 58 11.91 -18.74 -0.01
CA ARG A 58 12.53 -19.61 -1.05
C ARG A 58 11.76 -19.56 -2.38
N SER A 59 10.43 -19.50 -2.32
CA SER A 59 9.59 -19.42 -3.53
C SER A 59 9.81 -18.12 -4.30
N ILE A 60 9.94 -17.00 -3.57
CA ILE A 60 10.15 -15.67 -4.12
C ILE A 60 11.55 -15.58 -4.75
N VAL A 61 12.58 -16.06 -4.05
CA VAL A 61 13.97 -16.07 -4.55
C VAL A 61 14.09 -16.96 -5.79
N THR A 62 13.50 -18.16 -5.78
CA THR A 62 13.48 -19.05 -6.95
C THR A 62 12.86 -18.38 -8.17
N ARG A 63 11.71 -17.72 -7.98
CA ARG A 63 11.03 -16.98 -9.07
C ARG A 63 11.87 -15.81 -9.57
N SER A 64 12.50 -15.07 -8.66
CA SER A 64 13.36 -13.93 -8.99
C SER A 64 14.57 -14.38 -9.83
N ILE A 65 15.23 -15.49 -9.46
CA ILE A 65 16.30 -16.11 -10.25
C ILE A 65 15.82 -16.50 -11.65
N ALA A 66 14.61 -17.06 -11.77
CA ALA A 66 14.05 -17.41 -13.07
C ALA A 66 13.87 -16.17 -13.97
N TYR A 67 13.33 -15.07 -13.43
CA TYR A 67 13.19 -13.82 -14.17
C TYR A 67 14.53 -13.20 -14.54
N MET A 68 15.51 -13.17 -13.63
CA MET A 68 16.86 -12.68 -13.92
C MET A 68 17.53 -13.46 -15.07
N ARG A 69 17.20 -14.76 -15.25
CA ARG A 69 17.71 -15.57 -16.37
C ARG A 69 16.96 -15.31 -17.68
N GLN A 70 15.67 -15.03 -17.61
CA GLN A 70 14.82 -14.81 -18.79
C GLN A 70 14.98 -13.39 -19.35
N GLU A 71 15.20 -12.41 -18.48
CA GLU A 71 15.29 -10.98 -18.83
C GLU A 71 16.58 -10.34 -18.27
N PRO A 72 17.76 -10.64 -18.85
CA PRO A 72 19.04 -10.12 -18.35
C PRO A 72 19.13 -8.59 -18.31
N GLU A 73 18.45 -7.89 -19.22
CA GLU A 73 18.40 -6.42 -19.26
C GLU A 73 17.56 -5.81 -18.12
N ALA A 74 16.63 -6.58 -17.55
CA ALA A 74 15.78 -6.16 -16.44
C ALA A 74 16.26 -6.74 -15.09
N VAL A 75 17.49 -7.25 -15.03
CA VAL A 75 18.03 -7.94 -13.84
C VAL A 75 17.95 -7.09 -12.57
N ILE A 76 18.15 -5.77 -12.68
CA ILE A 76 18.12 -4.85 -11.53
C ILE A 76 16.73 -4.75 -10.88
N TRP A 77 15.68 -4.97 -11.66
CA TRP A 77 14.29 -4.96 -11.22
C TRP A 77 13.80 -6.31 -10.70
N ASN A 78 14.59 -7.37 -10.91
CA ASN A 78 14.28 -8.74 -10.52
C ASN A 78 15.24 -9.28 -9.47
N THR A 79 16.25 -8.52 -9.06
CA THR A 79 17.20 -8.91 -8.03
C THR A 79 16.81 -8.39 -6.65
N PHE A 80 17.36 -9.03 -5.62
CA PHE A 80 17.33 -8.51 -4.27
C PHE A 80 18.53 -7.60 -4.06
N TRP A 81 18.31 -6.56 -3.28
CA TRP A 81 19.33 -5.68 -2.73
C TRP A 81 19.55 -6.08 -1.28
N ALA A 82 20.74 -6.59 -0.97
CA ALA A 82 21.13 -6.92 0.39
C ALA A 82 21.35 -5.64 1.20
N ALA A 83 20.67 -5.53 2.34
CA ALA A 83 20.89 -4.44 3.29
C ALA A 83 22.03 -4.81 4.25
N ILE A 84 23.17 -4.15 4.09
CA ILE A 84 24.37 -4.34 4.90
C ILE A 84 24.52 -3.19 5.89
N LEU A 85 24.33 -3.47 7.18
CA LEU A 85 24.47 -2.49 8.26
C LEU A 85 25.96 -2.20 8.52
N GLU A 86 26.39 -0.95 8.27
CA GLU A 86 27.81 -0.56 8.29
C GLU A 86 28.46 -0.76 9.67
N GLU A 87 27.78 -0.36 10.75
CA GLU A 87 28.34 -0.42 12.11
C GLU A 87 28.63 -1.84 12.61
N GLU A 88 27.95 -2.83 12.05
CA GLU A 88 28.02 -4.21 12.51
C GLU A 88 28.67 -5.15 11.49
N ASP A 89 28.92 -4.71 10.25
CA ASP A 89 29.31 -5.56 9.11
C ASP A 89 28.36 -6.76 8.94
N MET A 90 27.06 -6.48 8.95
CA MET A 90 26.01 -7.50 9.00
C MET A 90 25.02 -7.36 7.85
N PHE A 91 24.66 -8.49 7.23
CA PHE A 91 23.49 -8.58 6.34
C PHE A 91 22.23 -8.71 7.19
N VAL A 92 21.35 -7.70 7.16
CA VAL A 92 20.23 -7.57 8.11
C VAL A 92 18.83 -7.70 7.47
N GLY A 93 18.78 -7.95 6.16
CA GLY A 93 17.53 -8.02 5.41
C GLY A 93 17.71 -7.74 3.92
N GLY A 94 16.66 -7.96 3.15
CA GLY A 94 16.62 -7.72 1.70
C GLY A 94 15.50 -6.78 1.30
N ILE A 95 15.71 -6.05 0.21
CA ILE A 95 14.70 -5.23 -0.45
C ILE A 95 14.86 -5.36 -1.97
N GLY A 96 13.79 -5.26 -2.74
CA GLY A 96 13.89 -5.29 -4.21
C GLY A 96 12.56 -4.99 -4.86
N PHE A 97 12.53 -5.06 -6.19
CA PHE A 97 11.31 -4.90 -6.96
C PHE A 97 10.77 -6.26 -7.39
N LYS A 98 9.48 -6.32 -7.70
CA LYS A 98 8.80 -7.51 -8.23
C LYS A 98 8.71 -7.47 -9.76
N GLY A 99 9.73 -6.95 -10.43
CA GLY A 99 9.79 -6.80 -11.88
C GLY A 99 9.95 -5.34 -12.34
N PRO A 100 10.19 -5.13 -13.65
CA PRO A 100 10.35 -3.81 -14.25
C PRO A 100 9.03 -3.02 -14.27
N ALA A 101 9.13 -1.74 -14.63
CA ALA A 101 7.97 -0.87 -14.73
C ALA A 101 6.96 -1.40 -15.75
N ASN A 102 5.67 -1.37 -15.42
CA ASN A 102 4.59 -1.68 -16.36
C ASN A 102 4.37 -0.54 -17.37
N ALA A 103 3.36 -0.66 -18.23
CA ALA A 103 3.05 0.34 -19.27
C ALA A 103 2.70 1.71 -18.68
N GLU A 104 2.20 1.74 -17.44
CA GLU A 104 1.85 2.94 -16.69
C GLU A 104 3.04 3.51 -15.87
N GLY A 105 4.21 2.88 -15.97
CA GLY A 105 5.42 3.28 -15.24
C GLY A 105 5.38 2.96 -13.75
N GLU A 106 4.63 1.93 -13.34
CA GLU A 106 4.55 1.46 -11.96
C GLU A 106 5.51 0.29 -11.71
N VAL A 107 6.26 0.35 -10.60
CA VAL A 107 7.07 -0.77 -10.09
C VAL A 107 6.63 -1.13 -8.67
N GLU A 108 6.64 -2.41 -8.32
CA GLU A 108 6.25 -2.85 -6.96
C GLU A 108 7.47 -3.19 -6.12
N VAL A 109 7.62 -2.58 -4.94
CA VAL A 109 8.70 -2.85 -3.98
C VAL A 109 8.29 -3.89 -2.94
N GLY A 110 9.19 -4.83 -2.65
CA GLY A 110 9.09 -5.78 -1.55
C GLY A 110 10.32 -5.72 -0.64
N TYR A 111 10.14 -5.91 0.66
CA TYR A 111 11.24 -5.89 1.63
C TYR A 111 10.98 -6.83 2.81
N GLY A 112 12.06 -7.27 3.44
CA GLY A 112 12.05 -8.09 4.64
C GLY A 112 13.33 -7.89 5.43
N PHE A 113 13.20 -7.71 6.76
CA PHE A 113 14.33 -7.50 7.65
C PHE A 113 14.28 -8.50 8.81
N ASP A 114 15.47 -8.91 9.25
CA ASP A 114 15.65 -9.84 10.36
C ASP A 114 15.01 -9.30 11.63
N ALA A 115 14.39 -10.21 12.41
CA ALA A 115 13.63 -9.85 13.60
C ALA A 115 14.44 -9.01 14.61
N LEU A 116 15.74 -9.30 14.73
CA LEU A 116 16.68 -8.61 15.62
C LEU A 116 16.92 -7.14 15.24
N TYR A 117 16.74 -6.80 13.96
CA TYR A 117 17.03 -5.48 13.40
C TYR A 117 15.76 -4.64 13.14
N ARG A 118 14.57 -5.19 13.42
CA ARG A 118 13.30 -4.47 13.31
C ARG A 118 13.20 -3.36 14.36
N LYS A 119 12.27 -2.42 14.16
CA LYS A 119 11.98 -1.27 15.05
C LYS A 119 13.13 -0.26 15.22
N ARG A 120 14.26 -0.41 14.50
CA ARG A 120 15.38 0.55 14.45
C ARG A 120 15.27 1.58 13.29
N GLY A 121 14.18 1.52 12.51
CA GLY A 121 13.96 2.39 11.35
C GLY A 121 14.71 1.96 10.07
N LEU A 122 15.44 0.84 10.11
CA LEU A 122 16.27 0.35 9.00
C LEU A 122 15.46 0.04 7.74
N ALA A 123 14.32 -0.64 7.87
CA ALA A 123 13.43 -0.91 6.73
C ALA A 123 12.87 0.37 6.09
N THR A 124 12.49 1.38 6.88
CA THR A 124 12.03 2.68 6.36
C THR A 124 13.14 3.38 5.58
N GLU A 125 14.37 3.34 6.09
CA GLU A 125 15.53 3.91 5.43
C GLU A 125 15.81 3.24 4.09
N ALA A 126 15.81 1.90 4.06
CA ALA A 126 16.03 1.12 2.84
C ALA A 126 14.93 1.37 1.79
N VAL A 127 13.65 1.31 2.19
CA VAL A 127 12.52 1.57 1.29
C VAL A 127 12.59 2.99 0.74
N THR A 128 12.93 3.98 1.56
CA THR A 128 13.06 5.37 1.11
C THR A 128 14.16 5.51 0.07
N ALA A 129 15.35 4.94 0.32
CA ALA A 129 16.49 5.01 -0.57
C ALA A 129 16.23 4.30 -1.91
N LEU A 130 15.71 3.06 -1.87
CA LEU A 130 15.46 2.30 -3.10
C LEU A 130 14.31 2.91 -3.92
N THR A 131 13.29 3.49 -3.26
CA THR A 131 12.23 4.23 -3.96
C THR A 131 12.77 5.48 -4.65
N ALA A 132 13.66 6.23 -4.01
CA ALA A 132 14.31 7.39 -4.63
C ALA A 132 15.17 6.96 -5.84
N TRP A 133 15.89 5.84 -5.74
CA TRP A 133 16.61 5.27 -6.87
C TRP A 133 15.68 4.89 -8.03
N ALA A 134 14.51 4.29 -7.74
CA ALA A 134 13.55 3.92 -8.77
C ALA A 134 13.02 5.13 -9.54
N PHE A 135 12.68 6.22 -8.85
CA PHE A 135 12.23 7.45 -9.50
C PHE A 135 13.32 8.16 -10.32
N ALA A 136 14.60 7.87 -10.07
CA ALA A 136 15.69 8.35 -10.91
C ALA A 136 15.82 7.56 -12.23
N GLN A 137 15.12 6.44 -12.38
CA GLN A 137 15.14 5.63 -13.60
C GLN A 137 14.09 6.14 -14.60
N ALA A 138 14.44 6.13 -15.88
CA ALA A 138 13.53 6.53 -16.94
C ALA A 138 12.29 5.62 -16.97
N GLY A 139 11.10 6.22 -17.11
CA GLY A 139 9.84 5.49 -17.24
C GLY A 139 9.23 5.00 -15.93
N VAL A 140 9.78 5.38 -14.77
CA VAL A 140 9.19 5.05 -13.45
C VAL A 140 8.52 6.28 -12.86
N TYR A 141 7.20 6.23 -12.72
CA TYR A 141 6.39 7.33 -12.19
C TYR A 141 5.76 6.99 -10.83
N THR A 142 5.57 5.71 -10.55
CA THR A 142 4.95 5.24 -9.30
C THR A 142 5.69 4.03 -8.74
N VAL A 143 5.93 4.02 -7.43
CA VAL A 143 6.31 2.82 -6.70
C VAL A 143 5.12 2.36 -5.87
N THR A 144 4.72 1.11 -6.04
CA THR A 144 3.65 0.46 -5.29
C THR A 144 4.21 -0.55 -4.30
N ALA A 145 3.41 -0.95 -3.30
CA ALA A 145 3.74 -2.03 -2.40
C ALA A 145 2.46 -2.67 -1.86
N GLU A 146 2.51 -3.95 -1.54
CA GLU A 146 1.43 -4.65 -0.84
C GLU A 146 1.90 -5.09 0.56
N THR A 147 0.99 -5.05 1.54
CA THR A 147 1.23 -5.62 2.87
C THR A 147 0.01 -6.38 3.33
N ASN A 148 0.19 -7.55 3.96
CA ASN A 148 -0.91 -8.22 4.64
C ASN A 148 -1.49 -7.29 5.72
N TYR A 149 -2.82 -7.23 5.86
CA TYR A 149 -3.49 -6.33 6.81
C TYR A 149 -3.06 -6.55 8.28
N THR A 150 -2.61 -7.75 8.63
CA THR A 150 -2.09 -8.09 9.96
C THR A 150 -0.64 -7.61 10.18
N ASN A 151 0.08 -7.28 9.11
CA ASN A 151 1.49 -6.86 9.17
C ASN A 151 1.60 -5.35 9.40
N ILE A 152 1.17 -4.91 10.59
CA ILE A 152 1.18 -3.51 11.03
C ILE A 152 2.59 -2.89 10.94
N ALA A 153 3.63 -3.69 11.16
CA ALA A 153 5.02 -3.22 11.10
C ALA A 153 5.39 -2.73 9.68
N SER A 154 5.02 -3.48 8.64
CA SER A 154 5.31 -3.12 7.24
C SER A 154 4.45 -1.96 6.77
N ALA A 155 3.17 -1.92 7.17
CA ALA A 155 2.30 -0.77 6.93
C ALA A 155 2.92 0.54 7.50
N ARG A 156 3.45 0.50 8.72
CA ARG A 156 4.15 1.65 9.33
C ARG A 156 5.44 2.03 8.61
N VAL A 157 6.18 1.05 8.07
CA VAL A 157 7.38 1.32 7.27
C VAL A 157 7.01 2.12 6.01
N LEU A 158 5.98 1.68 5.28
CA LEU A 158 5.49 2.35 4.07
C LEU A 158 4.97 3.76 4.35
N GLN A 159 4.16 3.92 5.41
CA GLN A 159 3.69 5.24 5.85
C GLN A 159 4.87 6.19 6.13
N LYS A 160 5.88 5.74 6.89
CA LYS A 160 7.06 6.57 7.19
C LYS A 160 7.94 6.84 5.97
N ALA A 161 7.94 5.96 4.97
CA ALA A 161 8.63 6.17 3.70
C ALA A 161 7.85 7.08 2.72
N GLY A 162 6.67 7.59 3.14
CA GLY A 162 5.85 8.52 2.37
C GLY A 162 4.92 7.85 1.36
N PHE A 163 4.64 6.55 1.50
CA PHE A 163 3.62 5.88 0.71
C PHE A 163 2.23 6.18 1.27
N ARG A 164 1.26 6.36 0.39
CA ARG A 164 -0.16 6.48 0.73
C ARG A 164 -0.89 5.17 0.46
N LEU A 165 -1.79 4.79 1.38
CA LEU A 165 -2.75 3.72 1.11
C LEU A 165 -3.70 4.20 0.00
N TYR A 166 -3.87 3.41 -1.06
CA TYR A 166 -4.77 3.79 -2.17
C TYR A 166 -5.91 2.79 -2.38
N THR A 167 -5.75 1.54 -1.99
CA THR A 167 -6.84 0.56 -1.95
C THR A 167 -6.54 -0.55 -0.95
N ALA A 168 -7.54 -1.37 -0.64
CA ALA A 168 -7.43 -2.52 0.26
C ALA A 168 -8.34 -3.65 -0.23
N SER A 169 -7.95 -4.89 0.09
CA SER A 169 -8.78 -6.09 0.00
C SER A 169 -8.97 -6.70 1.38
N ASN A 170 -9.66 -7.84 1.46
CA ASN A 170 -9.87 -8.54 2.74
C ASN A 170 -8.56 -8.97 3.43
N HIS A 171 -7.47 -9.14 2.67
CA HIS A 171 -6.21 -9.66 3.20
C HIS A 171 -5.02 -8.71 3.01
N PHE A 172 -5.12 -7.72 2.13
CA PHE A 172 -3.99 -6.88 1.75
C PHE A 172 -4.34 -5.39 1.74
N LEU A 173 -3.36 -4.59 2.13
CA LEU A 173 -3.33 -3.15 1.97
C LEU A 173 -2.40 -2.84 0.79
N TYR A 174 -2.86 -1.97 -0.10
CA TYR A 174 -2.11 -1.57 -1.29
C TYR A 174 -1.70 -0.11 -1.17
N TRP A 175 -0.41 0.10 -1.31
CA TRP A 175 0.26 1.37 -1.08
C TRP A 175 0.87 1.87 -2.38
N ARG A 176 0.91 3.19 -2.56
CA ARG A 176 1.60 3.82 -3.68
C ARG A 176 2.33 5.07 -3.23
N LYS A 177 3.41 5.39 -3.91
CA LYS A 177 4.12 6.66 -3.86
C LYS A 177 4.38 7.08 -5.29
N GLU A 178 4.05 8.31 -5.62
CA GLU A 178 4.35 8.90 -6.93
C GLU A 178 5.69 9.65 -6.84
N ALA A 179 6.38 9.72 -7.98
CA ALA A 179 7.53 10.61 -8.12
C ALA A 179 7.08 12.03 -7.76
N GLN A 180 7.81 12.68 -6.87
CA GLN A 180 7.65 14.11 -6.72
C GLN A 180 8.26 14.72 -7.98
N GLU A 181 7.43 15.10 -8.97
CA GLU A 181 7.78 16.26 -9.78
C GLU A 181 8.14 17.37 -8.79
N GLU A 182 9.14 18.21 -9.10
CA GLU A 182 9.30 19.48 -8.41
C GLU A 182 7.98 20.27 -8.52
N ARG A 183 7.03 20.00 -7.62
CA ARG A 183 5.96 20.93 -7.31
C ARG A 183 6.69 22.10 -6.66
N PRO A 184 6.56 23.32 -7.21
CA PRO A 184 7.12 24.49 -6.56
C PRO A 184 6.67 24.49 -5.09
N SER A 185 7.61 24.94 -4.25
CA SER A 185 7.50 25.12 -2.81
C SER A 185 6.07 25.42 -2.34
N ALA A 186 5.69 24.76 -1.25
CA ALA A 186 4.49 25.05 -0.46
C ALA A 186 4.21 26.56 -0.38
N GLY A 187 3.27 27.01 -1.20
CA GLY A 187 2.99 28.42 -1.40
C GLY A 187 2.29 28.73 -2.72
N GLU A 188 1.43 27.83 -3.20
CA GLU A 188 0.41 28.07 -4.22
C GLU A 188 -0.29 26.72 -4.46
N GLU A 189 -1.39 26.46 -3.74
CA GLU A 189 -2.31 25.41 -4.15
C GLU A 189 -2.88 25.83 -5.50
N SER A 190 -2.33 25.28 -6.58
CA SER A 190 -2.99 25.39 -7.87
C SER A 190 -4.38 24.79 -7.71
N LYS A 191 -5.37 25.65 -7.91
CA LYS A 191 -6.78 25.30 -7.91
C LYS A 191 -6.94 24.13 -8.87
N GLY A 192 -7.29 22.95 -8.34
CA GLY A 192 -7.45 21.73 -9.14
C GLY A 192 -8.41 21.95 -10.33
N ASP A 193 -8.51 21.00 -11.24
CA ASP A 193 -9.35 21.07 -12.45
C ASP A 193 -10.89 21.02 -12.19
N GLY A 194 -11.31 21.25 -10.94
CA GLY A 194 -12.71 21.23 -10.51
C GLY A 194 -13.30 19.83 -10.37
N HIS A 195 -12.53 18.75 -10.56
CA HIS A 195 -13.01 17.39 -10.39
C HIS A 195 -12.65 16.81 -9.03
N PHE A 196 -13.54 15.98 -8.47
CA PHE A 196 -13.31 15.27 -7.22
C PHE A 196 -14.03 13.92 -7.23
N ALA A 197 -13.59 12.98 -6.38
CA ALA A 197 -14.17 11.64 -6.32
C ALA A 197 -14.95 11.41 -5.03
N LEU A 198 -16.11 10.76 -5.15
CA LEU A 198 -16.90 10.24 -4.04
C LEU A 198 -17.27 8.78 -4.30
N TYR A 199 -17.58 8.05 -3.24
CA TYR A 199 -18.20 6.74 -3.31
C TYR A 199 -19.72 6.84 -3.15
N ASP A 200 -20.45 6.05 -3.94
CA ASP A 200 -21.83 5.69 -3.65
C ASP A 200 -21.83 4.74 -2.44
N LEU A 201 -22.82 4.88 -1.57
CA LEU A 201 -22.96 4.07 -0.37
C LEU A 201 -24.21 3.18 -0.43
N ALA A 202 -24.09 1.98 0.11
CA ALA A 202 -25.22 1.19 0.58
C ALA A 202 -25.13 1.09 2.09
N VAL A 203 -26.23 1.37 2.78
CA VAL A 203 -26.33 1.14 4.23
C VAL A 203 -27.25 -0.05 4.43
N VAL A 204 -26.72 -1.12 5.01
CA VAL A 204 -27.41 -2.40 5.13
C VAL A 204 -27.60 -2.71 6.61
N VAL A 205 -28.79 -3.19 6.98
CA VAL A 205 -29.03 -3.80 8.30
C VAL A 205 -28.23 -5.10 8.37
N GLU A 206 -27.18 -5.12 9.17
CA GLU A 206 -26.26 -6.25 9.30
C GLU A 206 -26.76 -7.24 10.35
N THR A 207 -27.13 -6.77 11.54
CA THR A 207 -27.70 -7.59 12.61
C THR A 207 -28.83 -6.87 13.35
N ILE A 208 -29.69 -7.65 14.00
CA ILE A 208 -30.70 -7.17 14.95
C ILE A 208 -30.64 -8.11 16.16
N ASP A 209 -29.91 -7.68 17.20
CA ASP A 209 -29.62 -8.52 18.38
C ASP A 209 -30.57 -8.25 19.56
N GLY A 210 -31.66 -7.54 19.28
CA GLY A 210 -32.67 -7.11 20.25
C GLY A 210 -34.08 -7.18 19.66
N ASN A 211 -35.00 -6.42 20.24
CA ASN A 211 -36.39 -6.38 19.79
C ASN A 211 -36.66 -5.14 18.93
N CYS A 212 -36.54 -5.28 17.61
CA CYS A 212 -36.87 -4.21 16.67
C CYS A 212 -38.38 -4.16 16.41
N THR A 213 -39.03 -3.07 16.83
CA THR A 213 -40.48 -2.86 16.60
C THR A 213 -40.79 -2.19 15.25
N CYS A 214 -39.78 -1.73 14.52
CA CYS A 214 -39.92 -0.96 13.28
C CYS A 214 -40.07 -1.84 12.02
N ALA A 215 -40.32 -3.14 12.19
CA ALA A 215 -40.42 -4.14 11.13
C ALA A 215 -39.20 -4.20 10.19
N MET A 216 -38.02 -3.80 10.68
CA MET A 216 -36.76 -3.94 9.95
C MET A 216 -36.30 -5.40 9.95
N ARG A 217 -35.61 -5.81 8.89
CA ARG A 217 -35.03 -7.15 8.73
C ARG A 217 -33.56 -7.04 8.36
N VAL A 218 -32.79 -8.06 8.73
CA VAL A 218 -31.40 -8.20 8.25
C VAL A 218 -31.41 -8.22 6.72
N GLY A 219 -30.55 -7.40 6.11
CA GLY A 219 -30.45 -7.22 4.67
C GLY A 219 -31.24 -6.05 4.09
N ASP A 220 -32.20 -5.48 4.84
CA ASP A 220 -32.87 -4.23 4.47
C ASP A 220 -31.83 -3.13 4.31
N ARG A 221 -32.04 -2.25 3.33
CA ARG A 221 -31.02 -1.27 2.95
C ARG A 221 -31.60 -0.01 2.34
N PHE A 222 -30.81 1.05 2.39
CA PHE A 222 -30.98 2.22 1.54
C PHE A 222 -29.66 2.57 0.87
N PHE A 223 -29.73 3.42 -0.15
CA PHE A 223 -28.59 3.83 -0.95
C PHE A 223 -28.41 5.34 -0.87
N LEU A 224 -27.16 5.78 -0.87
CA LEU A 224 -26.77 7.17 -1.12
C LEU A 224 -25.96 7.19 -2.40
N ARG A 225 -26.52 7.78 -3.47
CA ARG A 225 -25.94 7.80 -4.81
C ARG A 225 -25.90 9.23 -5.35
N ASN A 226 -25.14 9.45 -6.42
CA ASN A 226 -25.12 10.74 -7.13
C ASN A 226 -24.81 11.91 -6.18
N SER A 227 -23.80 11.76 -5.33
CA SER A 227 -23.41 12.71 -4.26
C SER A 227 -24.41 12.82 -3.10
N SER A 228 -25.70 13.04 -3.36
CA SER A 228 -26.66 13.48 -2.34
C SER A 228 -28.02 12.78 -2.39
N SER A 229 -28.24 11.87 -3.34
CA SER A 229 -29.54 11.21 -3.54
C SER A 229 -29.69 9.99 -2.64
N LEU A 230 -30.52 10.10 -1.62
CA LEU A 230 -30.95 8.95 -0.81
C LEU A 230 -32.13 8.23 -1.46
N SER A 231 -32.04 6.92 -1.62
CA SER A 231 -33.12 6.10 -2.21
C SER A 231 -33.27 4.74 -1.52
N LEU A 232 -34.49 4.22 -1.51
CA LEU A 232 -34.84 2.90 -1.00
C LEU A 232 -35.13 1.95 -2.18
N PRO A 233 -35.00 0.62 -2.01
CA PRO A 233 -35.62 -0.34 -2.92
C PRO A 233 -37.13 -0.09 -3.06
N ASP A 234 -37.71 -0.46 -4.20
CA ASP A 234 -39.13 -0.20 -4.48
C ASP A 234 -40.05 -0.78 -3.40
N GLY A 235 -40.94 0.07 -2.89
CA GLY A 235 -41.91 -0.29 -1.84
C GLY A 235 -41.30 -0.54 -0.45
N ALA A 236 -39.99 -0.39 -0.28
CA ALA A 236 -39.33 -0.57 1.02
C ALA A 236 -39.45 0.68 1.90
N HIS A 237 -39.35 0.47 3.22
CA HIS A 237 -39.21 1.52 4.22
C HIS A 237 -37.91 1.33 5.01
N PHE A 238 -37.51 2.36 5.75
CA PHE A 238 -36.38 2.28 6.67
C PHE A 238 -36.70 3.04 7.95
N CYS A 239 -36.27 2.51 9.09
CA CYS A 239 -36.52 3.15 10.38
C CYS A 239 -35.84 4.52 10.46
N VAL A 240 -36.63 5.57 10.74
CA VAL A 240 -36.12 6.95 10.83
C VAL A 240 -35.10 7.14 11.95
N TYR A 241 -35.23 6.42 13.07
CA TYR A 241 -34.28 6.49 14.18
C TYR A 241 -32.94 5.84 13.84
N ALA A 242 -32.97 4.69 13.17
CA ALA A 242 -31.75 4.06 12.65
C ALA A 242 -31.11 4.96 11.59
N LEU A 243 -31.91 5.53 10.69
CA LEU A 243 -31.44 6.48 9.69
C LEU A 243 -30.74 7.70 10.32
N GLN A 244 -31.34 8.29 11.36
CA GLN A 244 -30.76 9.43 12.09
C GLN A 244 -29.37 9.13 12.68
N ALA A 245 -29.15 7.90 13.15
CA ALA A 245 -27.85 7.51 13.73
C ALA A 245 -26.73 7.40 12.69
N VAL A 246 -27.05 7.02 11.45
CA VAL A 246 -26.04 6.78 10.41
C VAL A 246 -25.84 7.97 9.47
N LEU A 247 -26.87 8.80 9.24
CA LEU A 247 -26.84 9.93 8.31
C LEU A 247 -25.63 10.89 8.51
N PRO A 248 -25.27 11.29 9.74
CA PRO A 248 -24.15 12.22 9.96
C PRO A 248 -22.79 11.67 9.50
N LEU A 249 -22.67 10.34 9.40
CA LEU A 249 -21.42 9.67 9.02
C LEU A 249 -21.26 9.59 7.50
N LEU A 250 -22.37 9.65 6.74
CA LEU A 250 -22.36 9.34 5.31
C LEU A 250 -21.46 10.26 4.48
N PRO A 251 -21.46 11.60 4.65
CA PRO A 251 -20.60 12.48 3.87
C PRO A 251 -19.11 12.14 4.03
N ALA A 252 -18.67 11.82 5.25
CA ALA A 252 -17.31 11.39 5.50
C ALA A 252 -17.04 10.01 4.90
N LYS A 253 -18.00 9.08 4.98
CA LYS A 253 -17.89 7.74 4.40
C LYS A 253 -17.89 7.71 2.87
N GLN A 254 -18.46 8.71 2.21
CA GLN A 254 -18.34 8.89 0.76
C GLN A 254 -16.92 9.29 0.32
N ARG A 255 -16.09 9.83 1.22
CA ARG A 255 -14.72 10.26 0.94
C ARG A 255 -13.73 9.19 1.39
N LEU A 256 -12.56 9.17 0.76
CA LEU A 256 -11.41 8.45 1.30
C LEU A 256 -10.76 9.32 2.37
N ASN A 257 -10.88 8.92 3.65
CA ASN A 257 -10.26 9.65 4.75
C ASN A 257 -8.85 9.09 5.02
N HIS A 258 -8.14 9.72 5.95
CA HIS A 258 -6.83 9.23 6.38
C HIS A 258 -6.97 7.80 6.94
N PRO A 259 -6.08 6.84 6.61
CA PRO A 259 -6.25 5.43 6.98
C PRO A 259 -6.15 5.15 8.48
N ALA A 260 -5.57 6.06 9.27
CA ALA A 260 -5.55 5.99 10.73
C ALA A 260 -6.75 6.68 11.41
N ASP A 261 -7.64 7.30 10.62
CA ASP A 261 -8.87 7.88 11.13
C ASP A 261 -9.88 6.76 11.40
N TRP A 262 -10.48 6.74 12.59
CA TRP A 262 -11.56 5.80 12.92
C TRP A 262 -12.73 5.94 11.95
N MET A 263 -12.94 7.15 11.39
CA MET A 263 -13.94 7.41 10.37
C MET A 263 -13.64 6.68 9.05
N GLU A 264 -12.40 6.26 8.80
CA GLU A 264 -12.07 5.39 7.67
C GLU A 264 -12.31 3.92 8.03
N THR A 265 -11.81 3.47 9.19
CA THR A 265 -11.79 2.05 9.58
C THR A 265 -13.14 1.50 10.03
N ASP A 266 -13.97 2.30 10.71
CA ASP A 266 -15.16 1.82 11.41
C ASP A 266 -16.41 2.05 10.58
N SER A 267 -17.06 1.00 10.08
CA SER A 267 -18.18 1.11 9.13
C SER A 267 -19.57 0.91 9.75
N ARG A 268 -19.66 0.72 11.07
CA ARG A 268 -20.91 0.36 11.75
C ARG A 268 -21.54 1.53 12.48
N ALA A 269 -22.86 1.60 12.41
CA ALA A 269 -23.69 2.50 13.21
C ALA A 269 -24.81 1.69 13.87
N VAL A 270 -25.23 2.10 15.06
CA VAL A 270 -26.23 1.37 15.85
C VAL A 270 -27.49 2.22 15.99
N CYS A 271 -28.66 1.57 15.90
CA CYS A 271 -29.93 2.21 16.23
C CYS A 271 -29.89 2.79 17.65
N PRO A 272 -30.40 4.02 17.87
CA PRO A 272 -30.29 4.67 19.17
C PRO A 272 -31.17 4.02 20.25
N ASP A 273 -32.13 3.17 19.87
CA ASP A 273 -32.92 2.39 20.82
C ASP A 273 -32.08 1.21 21.38
N PRO A 274 -31.73 1.23 22.69
CA PRO A 274 -30.89 0.20 23.29
C PRO A 274 -31.57 -1.18 23.37
N ALA A 275 -32.90 -1.26 23.30
CA ALA A 275 -33.62 -2.53 23.27
C ALA A 275 -33.65 -3.12 21.86
N CYS A 276 -33.59 -2.28 20.82
CA CYS A 276 -33.61 -2.69 19.42
C CYS A 276 -32.32 -3.40 19.01
N LYS A 277 -31.15 -2.84 19.37
CA LYS A 277 -29.81 -3.36 19.04
C LYS A 277 -29.63 -3.69 17.55
N LEU A 278 -30.26 -2.92 16.68
CA LEU A 278 -30.06 -3.01 15.24
C LEU A 278 -28.71 -2.38 14.88
N VAL A 279 -27.87 -3.11 14.16
CA VAL A 279 -26.58 -2.65 13.67
C VAL A 279 -26.65 -2.49 12.15
N MET A 280 -26.25 -1.32 11.67
CA MET A 280 -26.12 -1.02 10.25
C MET A 280 -24.64 -1.02 9.86
N ARG A 281 -24.36 -1.49 8.64
CA ARG A 281 -23.04 -1.39 8.01
C ARG A 281 -23.12 -0.46 6.81
N VAL A 282 -22.20 0.49 6.75
CA VAL A 282 -22.00 1.39 5.61
C VAL A 282 -20.99 0.74 4.65
N GLU A 283 -21.39 0.55 3.40
CA GLU A 283 -20.59 -0.07 2.36
C GLU A 283 -20.37 0.91 1.23
N ARG A 284 -19.11 1.10 0.82
CA ARG A 284 -18.80 1.78 -0.44
C ARG A 284 -19.06 0.81 -1.59
N THR A 285 -19.81 1.26 -2.59
CA THR A 285 -20.26 0.40 -3.69
C THR A 285 -19.57 0.75 -5.00
N ALA A 286 -19.76 1.97 -5.51
CA ALA A 286 -19.14 2.46 -6.73
C ALA A 286 -18.37 3.76 -6.47
N ARG A 287 -17.20 3.94 -7.09
CA ARG A 287 -16.49 5.22 -7.10
C ARG A 287 -16.96 6.05 -8.28
N ARG A 288 -17.23 7.33 -8.06
CA ARG A 288 -17.62 8.30 -9.09
C ARG A 288 -16.71 9.51 -9.06
N VAL A 289 -16.47 10.08 -10.23
CA VAL A 289 -15.85 11.39 -10.38
C VAL A 289 -16.97 12.38 -10.68
N LEU A 290 -16.97 13.50 -9.95
CA LEU A 290 -17.92 14.59 -10.06
C LEU A 290 -17.16 15.87 -10.38
N ARG A 291 -17.82 16.77 -11.09
CA ARG A 291 -17.33 18.14 -11.28
C ARG A 291 -18.02 19.06 -10.28
N HIS A 292 -17.25 19.96 -9.67
CA HIS A 292 -17.73 20.91 -8.66
C HIS A 292 -18.96 21.68 -9.12
N ASP A 293 -18.92 22.23 -10.33
CA ASP A 293 -20.01 23.05 -10.89
C ASP A 293 -21.31 22.28 -11.16
N ASP A 294 -21.25 20.94 -11.21
CA ASP A 294 -22.45 20.12 -11.39
C ASP A 294 -23.19 19.88 -10.06
N VAL A 295 -22.55 20.13 -8.92
CA VAL A 295 -23.04 19.78 -7.58
C VAL A 295 -22.97 20.92 -6.57
N SER A 296 -22.43 22.07 -6.96
CA SER A 296 -22.32 23.27 -6.16
C SER A 296 -22.91 24.46 -6.91
N PRO A 297 -23.75 25.30 -6.28
CA PRO A 297 -24.21 26.55 -6.88
C PRO A 297 -23.12 27.63 -6.90
N ILE A 298 -22.02 27.44 -6.16
CA ILE A 298 -20.87 28.36 -6.17
C ILE A 298 -19.92 27.90 -7.28
N PRO A 299 -19.59 28.73 -8.28
CA PRO A 299 -18.70 28.33 -9.37
C PRO A 299 -17.30 27.99 -8.87
N TRP A 300 -16.71 26.92 -9.40
CA TRP A 300 -15.34 26.51 -9.06
C TRP A 300 -14.38 27.65 -9.33
N GLU A 301 -14.47 28.29 -10.50
CA GLU A 301 -13.62 29.43 -10.89
C GLU A 301 -13.67 30.60 -9.90
N SER A 302 -14.72 30.73 -9.09
CA SER A 302 -14.87 31.81 -8.10
C SER A 302 -14.20 31.53 -6.74
N LEU A 303 -13.78 30.29 -6.46
CA LEU A 303 -13.23 29.84 -5.17
C LEU A 303 -11.73 30.12 -4.90
#